data_AF-A0A6N8UMU3-F1
#
_entry.id   AF-A0A6N8UMU3-F1
#
_cell.length_a   1.000
_cell.length_b   1.000
_cell.length_c   1.000
_cell.angle_alpha   90.00
_cell.angle_beta   90.00
_cell.angle_gamma   90.00
#
_symmetry.space_group_name_H-M   'P 1'
#
loop_
_entity.id
_entity.type
_entity.pdbx_description
1 polymer ?
#
loop_
_entity_poly.entity_id
_entity_poly.type
_entity_poly.pdbx_seq_one_letter_code
_entity_poly.pdbx_strand_id
1 'polypeptide(L)'
;MCTDGWRAYGILSLEEGIEIESQATSPSKVDGWLPKVHTAIANLKRFLPSTFHGVSSPKLQKYLGEFVYRYNRRFWEPQLPHRLLTVCANHLPSTPRSCMASLCRHRFRSVFLYCAIVVG
;
A
#
# COMPACT_ATOMS: atom_id res chain seq x y z
N MET A 1 -14.02 -12.10 5.89
CA MET A 1 -13.60 -10.89 5.13
C MET A 1 -13.33 -11.29 3.68
N CYS A 2 -13.94 -10.60 2.73
CA CYS A 2 -13.72 -10.83 1.30
C CYS A 2 -12.36 -10.23 0.86
N THR A 3 -11.53 -11.01 0.16
CA THR A 3 -10.21 -10.57 -0.33
C THR A 3 -9.96 -10.98 -1.77
N ASP A 4 -8.96 -10.36 -2.41
CA ASP A 4 -8.47 -10.72 -3.75
C ASP A 4 -7.70 -12.06 -3.79
N GLY A 5 -7.63 -12.80 -2.67
CA GLY A 5 -7.05 -14.15 -2.63
C GLY A 5 -5.52 -14.18 -2.71
N TRP A 6 -4.85 -13.07 -2.40
CA TRP A 6 -3.40 -13.04 -2.38
C TRP A 6 -2.84 -13.92 -1.26
N ARG A 7 -1.82 -14.74 -1.58
CA ARG A 7 -1.23 -15.72 -0.66
C ARG A 7 -0.77 -15.13 0.68
N ALA A 8 -0.40 -13.85 0.70
CA ALA A 8 0.02 -13.16 1.92
C ALA A 8 -1.07 -13.13 3.01
N TYR A 9 -2.36 -13.15 2.63
CA TYR A 9 -3.45 -13.17 3.60
C TYR A 9 -3.60 -14.52 4.30
N GLY A 10 -3.05 -15.61 3.76
CA GLY A 10 -3.09 -16.92 4.42
C GLY A 10 -2.49 -16.89 5.84
N ILE A 11 -1.54 -15.99 6.08
CA ILE A 11 -0.92 -15.77 7.41
C ILE A 11 -1.96 -15.25 8.41
N LEU A 12 -2.88 -14.38 7.98
CA LEU A 12 -3.91 -13.80 8.85
C LEU A 12 -4.95 -14.84 9.27
N SER A 13 -5.26 -15.80 8.41
CA SER A 13 -6.14 -16.91 8.75
C SER A 13 -5.51 -17.83 9.81
N LEU A 14 -4.18 -17.97 9.80
CA LEU A 14 -3.43 -18.83 10.72
C LEU A 14 -3.15 -18.14 12.07
N GLU A 15 -2.79 -16.85 12.05
CA GLU A 15 -2.37 -16.11 13.25
C GLU A 15 -3.53 -15.41 13.96
N GLU A 16 -4.50 -14.86 13.22
CA GLU A 16 -5.58 -14.05 13.77
C GLU A 16 -6.96 -14.70 13.66
N GLY A 17 -7.04 -15.93 13.12
CA GLY A 17 -8.31 -16.67 12.97
C GLY A 17 -9.33 -15.97 12.06
N ILE A 18 -8.88 -15.05 11.21
CA ILE A 18 -9.76 -14.31 10.31
C ILE A 18 -10.16 -15.23 9.14
N GLU A 19 -11.45 -15.52 9.02
CA GLU A 19 -11.99 -16.21 7.86
C GLU A 19 -11.84 -15.33 6.61
N ILE A 20 -10.95 -15.73 5.72
CA ILE A 20 -10.69 -15.05 4.46
C ILE A 20 -11.40 -15.81 3.36
N GLU A 21 -12.37 -15.15 2.73
CA GLU A 21 -13.08 -15.68 1.59
C GLU A 21 -12.46 -15.07 0.33
N SER A 22 -11.85 -15.91 -0.50
CA SER A 22 -11.33 -15.52 -1.81
C SER A 22 -12.12 -16.23 -2.89
N GLN A 23 -12.81 -15.46 -3.73
CA GLN A 23 -13.57 -15.99 -4.86
C GLN A 23 -13.06 -15.35 -6.15
N ALA A 24 -12.85 -16.16 -7.19
CA ALA A 24 -12.68 -15.67 -8.55
C ALA A 24 -14.05 -15.16 -9.05
N THR A 25 -14.36 -13.91 -8.74
CA THR A 25 -15.64 -13.29 -9.13
C THR A 25 -15.65 -12.90 -10.61
N SER A 26 -16.81 -13.10 -11.25
CA SER A 26 -17.08 -12.55 -12.58
C SER A 26 -17.04 -11.01 -12.52
N PRO A 27 -16.66 -10.32 -13.63
CA PRO A 27 -16.60 -8.85 -13.67
C PRO A 27 -17.89 -8.16 -13.20
N SER A 28 -19.05 -8.77 -13.47
CA SER A 28 -20.38 -8.30 -13.05
C SER A 28 -20.63 -8.28 -11.55
N LYS A 29 -19.85 -9.03 -10.75
CA LYS A 29 -20.02 -9.14 -9.30
C LYS A 29 -18.95 -8.40 -8.49
N VAL A 30 -17.97 -7.80 -9.17
CA VAL A 30 -16.82 -7.13 -8.53
C VAL A 30 -17.26 -5.92 -7.71
N ASP A 31 -18.26 -5.16 -8.18
CA ASP A 31 -18.75 -3.98 -7.47
C ASP A 31 -19.33 -4.31 -6.08
N GLY A 32 -19.99 -5.46 -5.95
CA GLY A 32 -20.52 -5.94 -4.66
C GLY A 32 -19.45 -6.61 -3.78
N TRP A 33 -18.50 -7.30 -4.41
CA TRP A 33 -17.49 -8.10 -3.71
C TRP A 33 -16.30 -7.26 -3.22
N LEU A 34 -15.77 -6.39 -4.07
CA LEU A 34 -14.59 -5.56 -3.80
C LEU A 34 -14.89 -4.08 -4.11
N PRO A 35 -15.84 -3.44 -3.43
CA PRO A 35 -16.29 -2.07 -3.77
C PRO A 35 -15.16 -1.04 -3.74
N LYS A 36 -14.18 -1.23 -2.85
CA LYS A 36 -13.04 -0.30 -2.68
C LYS A 36 -11.99 -0.42 -3.79
N VAL A 37 -12.00 -1.48 -4.60
CA VAL A 37 -10.99 -1.69 -5.66
C VAL A 37 -11.11 -0.62 -6.74
N HIS A 38 -12.34 -0.26 -7.12
CA HIS A 38 -12.59 0.76 -8.12
C HIS A 38 -12.09 2.13 -7.67
N THR A 39 -12.29 2.47 -6.38
CA THR A 39 -11.75 3.70 -5.78
C THR A 39 -10.23 3.70 -5.78
N ALA A 40 -9.59 2.59 -5.40
CA ALA A 40 -8.13 2.47 -5.41
C ALA A 40 -7.56 2.64 -6.82
N ILE A 41 -8.17 2.02 -7.83
CA ILE A 41 -7.77 2.14 -9.25
C ILE A 41 -7.97 3.58 -9.75
N ALA A 42 -9.11 4.21 -9.46
CA ALA A 42 -9.38 5.59 -9.85
C ALA A 42 -8.36 6.56 -9.24
N ASN A 43 -8.01 6.35 -7.97
CA ASN A 43 -6.97 7.13 -7.29
C ASN A 43 -5.59 6.92 -7.90
N LEU A 44 -5.23 5.68 -8.24
CA LEU A 44 -3.96 5.38 -8.91
C LEU A 44 -3.86 6.08 -10.27
N LYS A 45 -4.93 6.02 -11.08
CA LYS A 45 -5.01 6.70 -12.39
C LYS A 45 -4.79 8.21 -12.27
N ARG A 46 -5.30 8.84 -11.22
CA ARG A 46 -5.10 10.27 -10.96
C ARG A 46 -3.71 10.56 -10.38
N PHE A 47 -3.20 9.67 -9.54
CA PHE A 47 -1.90 9.81 -8.86
C PHE A 47 -0.71 9.82 -9.83
N LEU A 48 -0.71 8.91 -10.81
CA LEU A 48 0.39 8.72 -11.75
C LEU A 48 0.76 10.00 -12.52
N PRO A 49 -0.16 10.65 -13.28
CA PRO A 49 0.14 11.88 -14.00
C PRO A 49 0.33 13.08 -13.08
N SER A 50 -0.26 13.06 -11.87
CA SER A 50 -0.12 14.16 -10.91
C SER A 50 1.26 14.21 -10.25
N THR A 51 1.93 13.06 -10.08
CA THR A 51 3.19 12.96 -9.33
C THR A 51 4.39 12.82 -10.26
N PHE A 52 4.21 12.19 -11.42
CA PHE A 52 5.29 11.94 -12.36
C PHE A 52 5.03 12.64 -13.70
N HIS A 53 6.03 13.36 -14.20
CA HIS A 53 6.00 14.00 -15.52
C HIS A 53 6.15 13.00 -16.69
N GLY A 54 5.74 11.75 -16.50
CA GLY A 54 5.87 10.67 -17.48
C GLY A 54 5.90 9.29 -16.81
N VAL A 55 5.05 8.38 -17.29
CA VAL A 55 4.99 6.99 -16.82
C VAL A 55 5.77 6.12 -17.80
N SER A 56 6.81 5.45 -17.29
CA SER A 56 7.65 4.55 -18.07
C SER A 56 7.60 3.14 -17.47
N SER A 57 7.42 2.13 -18.32
CA SER A 57 7.26 0.71 -17.93
C SER A 57 8.36 0.19 -16.99
N PRO A 58 9.67 0.49 -17.20
CA PRO A 58 10.75 0.02 -16.33
C PRO A 58 10.67 0.50 -14.87
N LYS A 59 9.91 1.57 -14.60
CA LYS A 59 9.76 2.15 -13.26
C LYS A 59 8.39 1.87 -12.64
N LEU A 60 7.53 1.10 -13.31
CA LEU A 60 6.14 0.87 -12.87
C LEU A 60 6.07 0.35 -11.43
N GLN A 61 6.95 -0.59 -11.06
CA GLN A 61 6.97 -1.14 -9.71
C GLN A 61 7.33 -0.10 -8.64
N LYS A 62 8.18 0.89 -8.97
CA LYS A 62 8.49 1.99 -8.05
C LYS A 62 7.29 2.91 -7.88
N TYR A 63 6.58 3.21 -8.96
CA TYR A 63 5.37 4.03 -8.92
C TYR A 63 4.26 3.38 -8.11
N LEU A 64 4.05 2.07 -8.30
CA LEU A 64 3.08 1.29 -7.50
C LEU A 64 3.50 1.22 -6.03
N GLY A 65 4.78 0.99 -5.74
CA GLY A 65 5.29 0.99 -4.37
C GLY A 65 5.07 2.32 -3.65
N GLU A 66 5.31 3.44 -4.35
CA GLU A 66 5.05 4.77 -3.81
C GLU A 66 3.55 5.05 -3.62
N PHE A 67 2.72 4.66 -4.59
CA PHE A 67 1.27 4.78 -4.47
C PHE A 67 0.74 4.03 -3.24
N VAL A 68 1.10 2.75 -3.08
CA VAL A 68 0.67 1.92 -1.95
C VAL A 68 1.15 2.53 -0.63
N TYR A 69 2.39 3.02 -0.58
CA TYR A 69 2.92 3.70 0.60
C TYR A 69 2.08 4.93 0.99
N ARG A 70 1.75 5.80 0.02
CA ARG A 70 0.95 7.02 0.28
C ARG A 70 -0.50 6.70 0.60
N TYR A 71 -1.08 5.73 -0.12
CA TYR A 71 -2.47 5.31 0.04
C TYR A 71 -2.72 4.72 1.44
N ASN A 72 -1.85 3.81 1.90
CA ASN A 72 -2.00 3.16 3.21
C ASN A 72 -1.71 4.11 4.38
N ARG A 73 -1.00 5.22 4.15
CA ARG A 73 -0.60 6.19 5.19
C ARG A 73 -1.37 7.50 5.14
N ARG A 74 -2.43 7.58 4.33
CA ARG A 74 -3.21 8.82 4.14
C ARG A 74 -3.81 9.36 5.45
N PHE A 75 -4.12 8.50 6.40
CA PHE A 75 -4.68 8.87 7.70
C PHE A 75 -3.63 8.99 8.81
N TRP A 76 -2.34 8.89 8.48
CA TRP A 76 -1.25 8.90 9.46
C TRP A 76 -0.63 10.28 9.65
N GLU A 77 -1.27 11.35 9.17
CA GLU A 77 -0.77 12.73 9.28
C GLU A 77 -0.24 13.10 10.67
N PRO A 78 -0.92 12.78 11.80
CA PRO A 78 -0.42 13.12 13.13
C PRO A 78 0.88 12.39 13.51
N GLN A 79 1.14 11.23 12.91
CA GLN A 79 2.28 10.37 13.21
C GLN A 79 3.47 10.62 12.29
N LEU A 80 3.27 11.36 11.18
CA LEU A 80 4.32 11.64 10.20
C LEU A 80 5.55 12.34 10.80
N PRO A 81 5.42 13.39 11.64
CA PRO A 81 6.59 14.11 12.17
C PRO A 81 7.48 13.20 13.01
N HIS A 82 6.90 12.45 13.95
CA HIS A 82 7.63 11.54 14.82
C HIS A 82 8.37 10.44 14.02
N ARG A 83 7.71 9.88 13.00
CA ARG A 83 8.31 8.85 12.15
C ARG A 83 9.45 9.40 11.30
N LEU A 84 9.30 10.60 10.74
CA LEU A 84 10.37 11.26 9.99
C LEU A 84 11.58 11.52 10.89
N LEU A 85 11.36 12.07 12.09
CA LEU A 85 12.43 12.28 13.06
C LEU A 85 13.14 10.98 13.43
N THR A 86 12.38 9.91 13.67
CA THR A 86 12.94 8.58 13.97
C THR A 86 13.78 8.06 12.82
N VAL A 87 13.34 8.22 11.57
CA VAL A 87 14.14 7.80 10.41
C VAL A 87 15.40 8.65 10.27
N CYS A 88 15.30 9.97 10.39
CA CYS A 88 16.46 10.86 10.31
C CYS A 88 17.50 10.55 11.40
N ALA A 89 17.07 10.25 12.62
CA ALA A 89 17.95 9.91 13.73
C ALA A 89 18.66 8.55 13.54
N ASN A 90 18.03 7.60 12.85
CA ASN A 90 18.54 6.23 12.71
C ASN A 90 19.19 5.94 11.35
N HIS A 91 19.12 6.85 10.38
CA HIS A 91 19.64 6.64 9.04
C HIS A 91 21.08 7.17 8.91
N LEU A 92 22.00 6.33 8.43
CA LEU A 92 23.35 6.79 8.09
C LEU A 92 23.31 7.82 6.95
N PRO A 93 24.24 8.80 6.90
CA PRO A 93 24.27 9.78 5.82
C PRO A 93 24.36 9.05 4.48
N SER A 94 23.29 9.16 3.69
CA SER A 94 23.21 8.59 2.36
C SER A 94 22.76 9.68 1.39
N THR A 95 23.17 9.56 0.14
CA THR A 95 22.77 10.53 -0.89
C THR A 95 21.23 10.72 -0.91
N PRO A 96 20.70 11.92 -1.21
CA PRO A 96 19.26 12.18 -1.16
C PRO A 96 18.42 11.17 -1.97
N ARG A 97 18.98 10.63 -3.06
CA ARG A 97 18.34 9.63 -3.93
C ARG A 97 18.27 8.23 -3.31
N SER A 98 19.22 7.85 -2.46
CA SER A 98 19.23 6.55 -1.78
C SER A 98 18.30 6.53 -0.56
N CYS A 99 18.08 7.69 0.08
CA CYS A 99 17.30 7.81 1.31
C CYS A 99 15.81 7.48 1.09
N MET A 100 15.18 8.01 0.03
CA MET A 100 13.79 7.69 -0.35
C MET A 100 13.59 6.19 -0.65
N ALA A 101 14.55 5.57 -1.33
CA ALA A 101 14.51 4.14 -1.62
C ALA A 101 14.70 3.28 -0.35
N SER A 102 15.43 3.79 0.65
CA SER A 102 15.61 3.14 1.95
C SER A 102 14.39 3.29 2.85
N LEU A 103 13.68 4.42 2.79
CA LEU A 103 12.40 4.65 3.49
C LEU A 103 11.30 3.67 3.05
N CYS A 104 11.28 3.32 1.76
CA CYS A 104 10.43 2.22 1.28
C CYS A 104 10.91 0.86 1.79
N ARG A 105 12.23 0.63 1.95
CA ARG A 105 12.76 -0.69 2.35
C ARG A 105 12.78 -0.94 3.86
N HIS A 106 12.78 0.09 4.69
CA HIS A 106 12.74 -0.06 6.15
C HIS A 106 11.35 -0.49 6.60
N ARG A 107 11.19 -1.82 6.62
CA ARG A 107 10.12 -2.59 7.29
C ARG A 107 8.76 -2.52 6.59
N PHE A 108 8.70 -3.06 5.36
CA PHE A 108 7.47 -3.57 4.72
C PHE A 108 6.87 -4.80 5.42
N ARG A 109 7.26 -5.11 6.66
CA ARG A 109 6.80 -6.33 7.36
C ARG A 109 5.41 -6.22 8.00
N SER A 110 4.77 -5.05 7.99
CA SER A 110 3.46 -4.86 8.66
C SER A 110 2.50 -3.87 7.98
N VAL A 111 2.79 -3.38 6.76
CA VAL A 111 1.96 -2.33 6.12
C VAL A 111 0.88 -2.90 5.19
N PHE A 112 0.81 -4.22 5.00
CA PHE A 112 -0.33 -4.85 4.33
C PHE A 112 -1.56 -5.02 5.24
N LEU A 113 -1.42 -4.76 6.54
CA LEU A 113 -2.52 -4.93 7.50
C LEU A 113 -3.54 -3.77 7.48
N TYR A 114 -3.14 -2.57 7.04
CA TYR A 114 -3.98 -1.38 7.19
C TYR A 114 -5.00 -1.14 6.07
N CYS A 115 -4.84 -1.77 4.90
CA CYS A 115 -5.77 -1.53 3.79
C CYS A 115 -7.08 -2.35 3.92
N ALA A 116 -7.06 -3.42 4.72
CA ALA A 116 -8.25 -4.23 4.97
C ALA A 116 -8.92 -3.94 6.33
N ILE A 117 -8.19 -3.39 7.31
CA ILE A 117 -8.69 -3.27 8.70
C ILE A 117 -9.12 -1.84 9.10
N VAL A 118 -8.60 -0.77 8.50
CA VAL A 118 -8.80 0.61 9.03
C VAL A 118 -9.58 1.53 8.09
N VAL A 119 -10.74 1.06 7.64
CA VAL A 119 -11.91 1.93 7.35
C VAL A 119 -13.14 1.18 7.83
N GLY A 120 -13.20 1.01 9.15
CA GLY A 120 -14.39 0.93 9.98
C GLY A 120 -14.37 2.11 10.93
#